data_AF-A0AAD9J5N0-F1
#
_entry.id   AF-A0AAD9J5N0-F1
#
_cell.length_a   1.000
_cell.length_b   1.000
_cell.length_c   1.000
_cell.angle_alpha   90.00
_cell.angle_beta   90.00
_cell.angle_gamma   90.00
#
_symmetry.space_group_name_H-M   'P 1'
#
loop_
_entity.id
_entity.type
_entity.pdbx_description
1 polymer ?
#
loop_
_entity_poly.entity_id
_entity_poly.type
_entity_poly.pdbx_seq_one_letter_code
_entity_poly.pdbx_strand_id
1 'polypeptide(L)'
;MADSEEDSSAGSHSPIDDDVPLGPRIVTISKSETGFGFNVRGQVSEGGQLRSINGELYAPMQHVSAVLEGGAAQRAGIRKGDRILEVNQLTYPGFIPLDVADEYDDDNG
;
A
#
# COMPACT_ATOMS: atom_id res chain seq x y z
N MET A 1 17.25 -40.98 24.35
CA MET A 1 17.98 -39.73 24.09
C MET A 1 17.09 -38.98 23.11
N ALA A 2 16.22 -38.05 23.56
CA ALA A 2 16.53 -36.64 23.89
C ALA A 2 17.28 -35.98 22.72
N ASP A 3 16.83 -34.91 22.05
CA ASP A 3 15.91 -33.83 22.41
C ASP A 3 15.28 -33.28 21.11
N SER A 4 14.09 -32.69 21.20
CA SER A 4 13.50 -31.89 20.12
C SER A 4 13.93 -30.44 20.35
N GLU A 5 14.78 -29.90 19.49
CA GLU A 5 15.15 -28.48 19.53
C GLU A 5 14.03 -27.65 18.91
N GLU A 6 13.12 -27.26 19.79
CA GLU A 6 12.18 -26.17 19.65
C GLU A 6 12.98 -24.85 19.73
N ASP A 7 13.21 -24.22 18.58
CA ASP A 7 13.66 -22.82 18.55
C ASP A 7 13.04 -22.10 17.36
N SER A 8 12.27 -21.06 17.68
CA SER A 8 12.57 -19.69 17.26
C SER A 8 11.29 -18.87 17.07
N SER A 9 11.17 -17.89 17.94
CA SER A 9 10.28 -16.73 17.88
C SER A 9 8.79 -17.03 18.02
N ALA A 10 8.36 -17.10 19.28
CA ALA A 10 7.16 -16.40 19.68
C ALA A 10 7.28 -14.94 19.19
N GLY A 11 6.86 -14.69 17.95
CA GLY A 11 6.59 -13.36 17.46
C GLY A 11 5.56 -12.79 18.41
N SER A 12 6.01 -11.85 19.24
CA SER A 12 5.18 -11.07 20.12
C SER A 12 4.14 -10.34 19.27
N HIS A 13 3.01 -11.00 19.03
CA HIS A 13 1.80 -10.37 18.56
C HIS A 13 1.31 -9.48 19.70
N SER A 14 1.88 -8.28 19.75
CA SER A 14 1.28 -7.12 20.40
C SER A 14 -0.20 -7.09 20.01
N PRO A 15 -1.15 -6.94 20.94
CA PRO A 15 -2.58 -6.84 20.66
C PRO A 15 -2.90 -5.44 20.12
N ILE A 16 -2.22 -5.06 19.04
CA ILE A 16 -2.35 -3.76 18.39
C ILE A 16 -3.17 -3.99 17.13
N ASP A 17 -4.44 -3.61 17.24
CA ASP A 17 -5.35 -3.29 16.15
C ASP A 17 -6.07 -4.46 15.42
N ASP A 18 -6.86 -5.24 16.14
CA ASP A 18 -7.88 -6.15 15.56
C ASP A 18 -9.09 -5.44 14.91
N ASP A 19 -9.14 -4.09 14.91
CA ASP A 19 -10.23 -3.29 14.34
C ASP A 19 -9.78 -2.44 13.13
N VAL A 20 -8.85 -2.96 12.33
CA VAL A 20 -8.54 -2.34 11.03
C VAL A 20 -9.19 -3.18 9.95
N PRO A 21 -10.09 -2.61 9.13
CA PRO A 21 -10.61 -3.35 8.00
C PRO A 21 -9.45 -3.83 7.14
N LEU A 22 -9.32 -5.17 7.05
CA LEU A 22 -8.35 -5.85 6.22
C LEU A 22 -8.78 -5.68 4.76
N GLY A 23 -8.35 -4.59 4.13
CA GLY A 23 -8.67 -4.32 2.74
C GLY A 23 -8.34 -2.90 2.28
N PRO A 24 -8.52 -2.61 0.98
CA PRO A 24 -8.43 -1.27 0.43
C PRO A 24 -9.37 -0.31 1.19
N ARG A 25 -8.87 0.87 1.56
CA ARG A 25 -9.67 1.92 2.19
C ARG A 25 -9.43 3.26 1.52
N ILE A 26 -10.51 4.01 1.34
CA ILE A 26 -10.45 5.39 0.88
C ILE A 26 -10.31 6.28 2.12
N VAL A 27 -9.30 7.13 2.12
CA VAL A 27 -9.10 8.14 3.17
C VAL A 27 -8.99 9.52 2.54
N THR A 28 -9.47 10.53 3.25
CA THR A 28 -9.33 11.93 2.85
C THR A 28 -8.48 12.65 3.87
N ILE A 29 -7.41 13.28 3.42
CA ILE A 29 -6.48 14.03 4.28
C ILE A 29 -6.55 15.50 3.88
N SER A 30 -6.92 16.36 4.82
CA SER A 30 -6.80 17.80 4.63
C SER A 30 -5.37 18.23 4.95
N LYS A 31 -4.74 19.00 4.04
CA LYS A 31 -3.39 19.53 4.24
C LYS A 31 -3.37 20.47 5.45
N SER A 32 -2.47 20.23 6.40
CA SER A 32 -2.21 21.13 7.53
C SER A 32 -1.06 22.09 7.22
N GLU A 33 -0.73 22.98 8.16
CA GLU A 33 0.41 23.89 8.05
C GLU A 33 1.75 23.14 7.82
N THR A 34 1.91 21.97 8.42
CA THR A 34 3.10 21.10 8.25
C THR A 34 2.97 20.13 7.08
N GLY A 35 1.94 20.28 6.23
CA GLY A 35 1.63 19.36 5.12
C GLY A 35 0.68 18.25 5.53
N PHE A 36 0.77 17.09 4.86
CA PHE A 36 -0.09 15.94 5.12
C PHE A 36 0.43 15.04 6.26
N GLY A 37 1.72 15.13 6.61
CA GLY A 37 2.29 14.37 7.73
C GLY A 37 2.56 12.89 7.44
N PHE A 38 2.97 12.54 6.22
CA PHE A 38 3.47 11.21 5.88
C PHE A 38 4.49 11.28 4.75
N ASN A 39 5.31 10.23 4.61
CA ASN A 39 6.31 10.12 3.56
C ASN A 39 6.03 8.91 2.67
N VAL A 40 6.18 9.08 1.36
CA VAL A 40 6.00 8.03 0.37
C VAL A 40 7.35 7.51 -0.13
N ARG A 41 7.46 6.21 -0.33
CA ARG A 41 8.56 5.56 -1.07
C ARG A 41 7.99 4.53 -2.03
N GLY A 42 8.77 4.20 -3.05
CA GLY A 42 8.42 3.18 -4.03
C GLY A 42 9.07 3.47 -5.36
N GLN A 43 9.05 2.48 -6.25
CA GLN A 43 9.43 2.69 -7.63
C GLN A 43 8.38 3.59 -8.29
N VAL A 44 8.85 4.61 -9.02
CA VAL A 44 8.00 5.58 -9.75
C VAL A 44 7.82 5.17 -11.21
N SER A 45 8.61 4.22 -11.70
CA SER A 45 8.53 3.76 -13.08
C SER A 45 7.18 3.10 -13.36
N GLU A 46 6.47 3.68 -14.31
CA GLU A 46 5.43 3.03 -15.09
C GLU A 46 6.10 1.84 -15.81
N GLY A 47 5.70 0.63 -15.43
CA GLY A 47 6.39 -0.59 -15.86
C GLY A 47 7.42 -1.13 -14.85
N GLY A 48 7.32 -2.44 -14.65
CA GLY A 48 8.13 -3.25 -13.74
C GLY A 48 7.49 -4.63 -13.60
N GLN A 49 8.20 -5.59 -13.00
CA GLN A 49 7.64 -6.93 -12.85
C GLN A 49 6.37 -6.88 -11.99
N LEU A 50 5.24 -7.30 -12.58
CA LEU A 50 3.96 -7.37 -11.88
C LEU A 50 4.07 -8.34 -10.70
N ARG A 51 3.44 -7.98 -9.57
CA ARG A 51 3.43 -8.78 -8.35
C ARG A 51 2.01 -9.21 -8.04
N SER A 52 1.83 -10.52 -7.86
CA SER A 52 0.56 -11.06 -7.38
C SER A 52 0.36 -10.74 -5.90
N ILE A 53 -0.72 -10.06 -5.58
CA ILE A 53 -1.18 -9.77 -4.22
C ILE A 53 -2.63 -10.24 -4.15
N ASN A 54 -2.92 -11.20 -3.27
CA ASN A 54 -4.25 -11.79 -3.14
C ASN A 54 -4.85 -12.34 -4.46
N GLY A 55 -4.01 -12.79 -5.40
CA GLY A 55 -4.43 -13.33 -6.69
C GLY A 55 -4.54 -12.32 -7.83
N GLU A 56 -4.36 -11.03 -7.55
CA GLU A 56 -4.40 -9.96 -8.54
C GLU A 56 -3.00 -9.40 -8.80
N LEU A 57 -2.69 -9.09 -10.05
CA LEU A 57 -1.37 -8.60 -10.47
C LEU A 57 -1.33 -7.07 -10.36
N TYR A 58 -0.37 -6.57 -9.60
CA TYR A 58 -0.15 -5.14 -9.42
C TYR A 58 1.23 -4.75 -9.93
N ALA A 59 1.33 -3.61 -10.61
CA ALA A 59 2.62 -3.00 -10.87
C ALA A 59 3.33 -2.61 -9.55
N PRO A 60 4.63 -2.29 -9.55
CA PRO A 60 5.31 -1.81 -8.36
C PRO A 60 4.58 -0.61 -7.72
N MET A 61 3.97 -0.82 -6.56
CA MET A 61 3.19 0.21 -5.87
C MET A 61 4.03 1.07 -4.94
N GLN A 62 3.62 2.33 -4.82
CA GLN A 62 4.11 3.21 -3.76
C GLN A 62 3.53 2.81 -2.42
N HIS A 63 4.29 3.05 -1.35
CA HIS A 63 3.85 2.79 0.02
C HIS A 63 4.22 3.93 0.95
N VAL A 64 3.49 4.00 2.05
CA VAL A 64 3.75 4.94 3.14
C VAL A 64 4.94 4.44 3.97
N SER A 65 6.06 5.14 3.88
CA SER A 65 7.31 4.79 4.56
C SER A 65 7.38 5.31 6.01
N ALA A 66 6.69 6.41 6.29
CA ALA A 66 6.59 7.01 7.62
C ALA A 66 5.31 7.83 7.75
N VAL A 67 4.79 7.95 8.97
CA VAL A 67 3.66 8.80 9.33
C VAL A 67 4.06 9.65 10.53
N LEU A 68 3.74 10.95 10.49
CA LEU A 68 3.98 11.89 11.58
C LEU A 68 2.95 11.64 12.69
N GLU A 69 3.42 11.40 13.91
CA GLU A 69 2.58 11.26 15.09
C GLU A 69 1.83 12.57 15.39
N GLY A 70 0.53 12.48 15.68
CA GLY A 70 -0.40 13.60 15.78
C GLY A 70 -0.72 14.30 14.45
N GLY A 71 -0.10 13.88 13.35
CA GLY A 71 -0.23 14.51 12.04
C GLY A 71 -1.61 14.36 11.39
N ALA A 72 -1.82 15.07 10.28
CA ALA A 72 -3.07 14.97 9.52
C ALA A 72 -3.31 13.55 8.98
N ALA A 73 -2.27 12.89 8.47
CA ALA A 73 -2.35 11.53 7.94
C ALA A 73 -2.70 10.49 9.02
N GLN A 74 -2.08 10.54 10.21
CA GLN A 74 -2.42 9.62 11.29
C GLN A 74 -3.88 9.76 11.71
N ARG A 75 -4.36 11.00 11.84
CA ARG A 75 -5.77 11.29 12.17
C ARG A 75 -6.74 10.84 11.08
N ALA A 76 -6.31 10.82 9.83
CA ALA A 76 -7.08 10.30 8.70
C ALA A 76 -7.01 8.77 8.56
N GLY A 77 -6.25 8.08 9.42
CA GLY A 77 -6.14 6.62 9.41
C GLY A 77 -5.08 6.05 8.46
N ILE A 78 -4.15 6.87 7.97
CA ILE A 78 -2.96 6.39 7.25
C ILE A 78 -1.97 5.77 8.23
N ARG A 79 -1.42 4.63 7.86
CA ARG A 79 -0.46 3.85 8.65
C ARG A 79 0.79 3.57 7.83
N LYS A 80 1.92 3.42 8.52
CA LYS A 80 3.17 2.96 7.89
C LYS A 80 2.95 1.58 7.27
N GLY A 81 3.36 1.42 6.01
CA GLY A 81 3.18 0.19 5.24
C GLY A 81 1.94 0.18 4.35
N ASP A 82 1.02 1.15 4.49
CA ASP A 82 -0.11 1.29 3.56
C ASP A 82 0.39 1.41 2.12
N ARG A 83 -0.22 0.66 1.20
CA ARG A 83 0.07 0.70 -0.24
C ARG A 83 -0.93 1.63 -0.91
N ILE A 84 -0.41 2.52 -1.75
CA ILE A 84 -1.22 3.52 -2.45
C ILE A 84 -1.72 2.89 -3.75
N LEU A 85 -3.03 2.72 -3.84
CA LEU A 85 -3.69 2.21 -5.05
C LEU A 85 -4.09 3.37 -5.97
N GLU A 86 -4.70 4.41 -5.40
CA GLU A 86 -5.26 5.54 -6.13
C GLU A 86 -5.02 6.85 -5.37
N VAL A 87 -4.95 7.97 -6.10
CA VAL A 87 -4.82 9.32 -5.50
C VAL A 87 -5.79 10.25 -6.20
N ASN A 88 -6.66 10.92 -5.42
CA ASN A 88 -7.61 11.92 -5.93
C ASN A 88 -8.52 11.40 -7.06
N GLN A 89 -8.97 10.14 -6.99
CA GLN A 89 -9.79 9.48 -8.03
C GLN A 89 -9.10 9.38 -9.41
N LEU A 90 -7.81 9.70 -9.47
CA LEU A 90 -6.96 9.35 -10.59
C LEU A 90 -6.28 8.04 -10.25
N THR A 91 -6.57 7.04 -11.08
CA THR A 91 -5.88 5.77 -11.06
C THR A 91 -4.39 6.01 -11.21
N TYR A 92 -3.60 5.46 -10.29
CA TYR A 92 -2.14 5.56 -10.42
C TYR A 92 -1.74 4.80 -11.70
N PRO A 93 -0.81 5.31 -12.55
CA PRO A 93 -0.45 4.67 -13.83
C PRO A 93 0.14 3.24 -13.72
N GLY A 94 0.22 2.67 -12.52
CA GLY A 94 0.55 1.27 -12.25
C GLY A 94 -0.64 0.39 -11.84
N PHE A 95 -1.85 0.95 -11.79
CA PHE A 95 -3.10 0.22 -11.52
C PHE A 95 -3.88 0.17 -12.83
N ILE A 96 -3.52 -0.75 -13.71
CA ILE A 96 -4.33 -1.07 -14.88
C ILE A 96 -4.94 -2.43 -14.56
N PRO A 97 -6.25 -2.53 -14.28
CA PRO A 97 -6.93 -3.81 -14.22
C PRO A 97 -6.66 -4.56 -15.52
N LEU A 98 -6.28 -5.85 -15.45
CA LEU A 98 -5.88 -6.63 -16.62
C LEU A 98 -6.92 -6.58 -17.75
N ASP A 99 -8.21 -6.53 -17.40
CA ASP A 99 -9.33 -6.40 -18.34
C ASP A 99 -9.26 -5.15 -19.24
N VAL A 100 -8.54 -4.10 -18.82
CA VAL A 100 -8.43 -2.82 -19.53
C VAL A 100 -7.11 -2.72 -20.31
N ALA A 101 -6.09 -3.50 -19.94
CA ALA A 101 -4.79 -3.46 -20.61
C ALA A 101 -4.84 -4.04 -22.04
N ASP A 102 -5.80 -4.92 -22.33
CA ASP A 102 -5.99 -5.51 -23.66
C ASP A 102 -6.68 -4.55 -24.67
N GLU A 103 -7.23 -3.40 -24.22
CA GLU A 103 -7.98 -2.47 -25.09
C GLU A 103 -7.18 -1.24 -25.55
N TYR A 104 -5.92 -1.08 -25.09
CA TYR A 104 -5.08 0.08 -25.43
C TYR A 104 -4.02 -0.19 -26.52
N ASP A 105 -4.05 -1.34 -27.19
CA ASP A 105 -3.07 -1.70 -28.26
C ASP A 105 -3.65 -1.66 -29.70
N ASP A 106 -4.86 -1.14 -29.90
CA ASP A 106 -5.43 -0.92 -31.23
C ASP A 106 -5.75 0.56 -31.48
N ASP A 107 -5.23 1.08 -32.60
CA ASP A 107 -5.44 2.42 -33.18
C ASP A 107 -4.59 3.61 -32.67
N ASN A 108 -3.40 3.75 -33.24
CA ASN A 108 -3.17 4.87 -34.19
C ASN A 108 -1.94 4.62 -35.08
N GLY A 109 -2.22 4.15 -36.29
CA GLY A 109 -1.36 4.33 -37.46
C GLY A 109 -1.46 5.73 -38.05
#